data_AF-M7CAS7-F1
#
_entry.id   AF-M7CAS7-F1
#
_cell.length_a   1.000
_cell.length_b   1.000
_cell.length_c   1.000
_cell.angle_alpha   90.00
_cell.angle_beta   90.00
_cell.angle_gamma   90.00
#
_symmetry.space_group_name_H-M   'P 1'
#
loop_
_entity.id
_entity.type
_entity.pdbx_description
1 polymer ?
#
loop_
_entity_poly.entity_id
_entity_poly.type
_entity_poly.pdbx_seq_one_letter_code
_entity_poly.pdbx_strand_id
1 'polypeptide(L)'
;MLVGLLRYAHVIECCGPSLLNTLGLAAGWICAAGLTMVGNFQVDYAKVLHYIGAGVAFPTSMLFVFLQSLLTYRMAKTRGHYWTAHLRSILSALAFITLVFSGVFFVQESFVLQHVAALCEWIFIINILVFYGTFTFEFGAISTDTFLVLLKASRAPKSYKSDSSTASMPHGHRHSEGLAMV
;
A
#
# COMPACT_ATOMS: atom_id res chain seq x y z
N MET A 1 5.69 5.87 5.79
CA MET A 1 4.57 5.39 6.63
C MET A 1 3.23 5.97 6.20
N LEU A 2 3.00 7.27 6.38
CA LEU A 2 1.70 7.91 6.09
C LEU A 2 1.21 7.70 4.65
N VAL A 3 2.06 7.97 3.66
CA VAL A 3 1.73 7.79 2.22
C VAL A 3 1.26 6.34 1.93
N GLY A 4 1.92 5.34 2.52
CA GLY A 4 1.54 3.94 2.34
C GLY A 4 0.17 3.62 2.93
N LEU A 5 -0.16 4.16 4.11
CA LEU A 5 -1.47 3.98 4.75
C LEU A 5 -2.59 4.67 3.95
N LEU A 6 -2.37 5.91 3.53
CA LEU A 6 -3.33 6.66 2.72
C LEU A 6 -3.59 5.94 1.39
N ARG A 7 -2.53 5.47 0.73
CA ARG A 7 -2.65 4.72 -0.51
C ARG A 7 -3.38 3.40 -0.31
N TYR A 8 -3.07 2.68 0.78
CA TYR A 8 -3.75 1.43 1.13
C TYR A 8 -5.25 1.62 1.30
N ALA A 9 -5.66 2.64 2.07
CA ALA A 9 -7.07 2.97 2.28
C ALA A 9 -7.76 3.34 0.96
N HIS A 10 -7.13 4.18 0.14
CA HIS A 10 -7.68 4.61 -1.13
C HIS A 10 -7.90 3.45 -2.12
N VAL A 11 -6.99 2.47 -2.16
CA VAL A 11 -7.15 1.27 -3.00
C VAL A 11 -8.33 0.40 -2.52
N ILE A 12 -8.52 0.25 -1.21
CA ILE A 12 -9.65 -0.49 -0.65
C ILE A 12 -10.98 0.18 -1.01
N GLU A 13 -11.04 1.50 -0.92
CA GLU A 13 -12.24 2.26 -1.27
C GLU A 13 -12.61 2.10 -2.75
N CYS A 14 -11.61 2.12 -3.65
CA CYS A 14 -11.85 2.05 -5.09
C CYS A 14 -12.10 0.64 -5.63
N CYS A 15 -11.45 -0.37 -5.04
CA CYS A 15 -11.36 -1.72 -5.63
C CYS A 15 -11.64 -2.86 -4.64
N GLY A 16 -11.90 -2.57 -3.37
CA GLY A 16 -12.05 -3.57 -2.32
C GLY A 16 -10.71 -4.13 -1.79
N PRO A 17 -10.77 -5.10 -0.86
CA PRO A 17 -9.56 -5.70 -0.29
C PRO A 17 -8.76 -6.44 -1.35
N SER A 18 -7.43 -6.28 -1.31
CA SER A 18 -6.52 -6.88 -2.28
C SER A 18 -5.23 -7.33 -1.60
N LEU A 19 -4.79 -8.55 -1.93
CA LEU A 19 -3.51 -9.08 -1.46
C LEU A 19 -2.36 -8.18 -1.91
N LEU A 20 -2.38 -7.71 -3.17
CA LEU A 20 -1.35 -6.81 -3.71
C LEU A 20 -1.25 -5.51 -2.92
N ASN A 21 -2.40 -4.99 -2.46
CA ASN A 21 -2.44 -3.79 -1.64
C ASN A 21 -1.83 -4.03 -0.25
N THR A 22 -2.14 -5.18 0.36
CA THR A 22 -1.59 -5.58 1.65
C THR A 22 -0.08 -5.83 1.58
N LEU A 23 0.38 -6.53 0.54
CA LEU A 23 1.81 -6.72 0.26
C LEU A 23 2.52 -5.39 0.02
N GLY A 24 1.88 -4.47 -0.70
CA GLY A 24 2.39 -3.11 -0.89
C GLY A 24 2.56 -2.38 0.45
N LEU A 25 1.53 -2.39 1.31
CA LEU A 25 1.63 -1.76 2.63
C LEU A 25 2.76 -2.37 3.47
N ALA A 26 2.83 -3.70 3.53
CA ALA A 26 3.88 -4.41 4.25
C ALA A 26 5.28 -4.09 3.72
N ALA A 27 5.47 -4.10 2.39
CA ALA A 27 6.73 -3.71 1.76
C ALA A 27 7.13 -2.27 2.10
N GLY A 28 6.17 -1.34 2.11
CA GLY A 28 6.41 0.04 2.53
C GLY A 28 6.82 0.17 4.00
N TRP A 29 6.32 -0.71 4.88
CA TRP A 29 6.70 -0.77 6.30
C TRP A 29 8.10 -1.33 6.50
N ILE A 30 8.41 -2.44 5.84
CA ILE A 30 9.74 -3.04 5.87
C ILE A 30 10.77 -2.08 5.27
N CYS A 31 10.43 -1.40 4.18
CA CYS A 31 11.28 -0.37 3.57
C CYS A 31 11.60 0.76 4.55
N ALA A 32 10.61 1.24 5.31
CA ALA A 32 10.85 2.29 6.30
C ALA A 32 11.79 1.83 7.41
N ALA A 33 11.63 0.60 7.90
CA ALA A 33 12.54 0.02 8.90
C ALA A 33 13.98 -0.08 8.35
N GLY A 34 14.14 -0.53 7.10
CA GLY A 34 15.44 -0.55 6.42
C GLY A 34 16.05 0.85 6.29
N LEU A 35 15.28 1.84 5.84
CA LEU A 35 15.73 3.24 5.71
C LEU A 35 16.10 3.86 7.06
N THR A 36 15.36 3.56 8.13
CA THR A 36 15.74 3.97 9.49
C THR A 36 17.12 3.42 9.85
N MET A 37 17.40 2.16 9.52
CA MET A 37 18.71 1.55 9.77
C MET A 37 19.82 2.23 8.94
N VAL A 38 19.63 2.37 7.63
CA VAL A 38 20.59 3.06 6.74
C VAL A 38 20.89 4.48 7.21
N GLY A 39 19.85 5.22 7.62
CA GLY A 39 19.97 6.61 8.04
C GLY A 39 20.61 6.80 9.42
N ASN A 40 20.51 5.82 10.33
CA ASN A 40 21.08 5.91 11.67
C ASN A 40 22.46 5.25 11.80
N PHE A 41 22.73 4.21 10.99
CA PHE A 41 23.99 3.49 11.01
C PHE A 41 24.77 3.83 9.75
N GLN A 42 25.69 4.80 9.84
CA GLN A 42 26.54 5.18 8.72
C GLN A 42 27.53 4.05 8.37
N VAL A 43 27.84 3.92 7.09
CA VAL A 43 28.73 2.86 6.58
C VAL A 43 30.14 2.92 7.18
N ASP A 44 30.60 4.11 7.59
CA ASP A 44 31.93 4.34 8.17
C ASP A 44 32.05 3.85 9.61
N TYR A 45 30.95 3.84 10.38
CA TYR A 45 30.96 3.52 11.80
C TYR A 45 30.24 2.19 12.14
N ALA A 46 29.24 1.82 11.34
CA ALA A 46 28.38 0.67 11.61
C ALA A 46 28.03 -0.08 10.31
N LYS A 47 29.07 -0.44 9.55
CA LYS A 47 29.00 -1.05 8.21
C LYS A 47 28.03 -2.22 8.08
N VAL A 48 28.06 -3.18 9.03
CA VAL A 48 27.19 -4.37 8.98
C VAL A 48 25.72 -3.97 9.05
N LEU A 49 25.35 -3.12 10.01
CA LEU A 49 23.98 -2.63 10.16
C LEU A 49 23.56 -1.77 8.97
N HIS A 50 24.46 -0.93 8.45
CA HIS A 50 24.20 -0.14 7.25
C HIS A 50 23.80 -1.03 6.07
N TYR A 51 24.59 -2.07 5.76
CA TYR A 51 24.33 -2.95 4.64
C TYR A 51 23.12 -3.88 4.85
N ILE A 52 22.83 -4.30 6.09
CA ILE A 52 21.56 -4.98 6.40
C ILE A 52 20.39 -4.03 6.10
N GLY A 53 20.50 -2.78 6.53
CA GLY A 53 19.52 -1.73 6.25
C GLY A 53 19.29 -1.54 4.76
N ALA A 54 20.36 -1.40 3.97
CA ALA A 54 20.30 -1.22 2.53
C ALA A 54 19.70 -2.45 1.83
N GLY A 55 20.13 -3.65 2.24
CA GLY A 55 19.62 -4.93 1.75
C GLY A 55 18.14 -5.16 2.05
N VAL A 56 17.61 -4.55 3.11
CA VAL A 56 16.16 -4.53 3.40
C VAL A 56 15.45 -3.43 2.62
N ALA A 57 15.97 -2.20 2.64
CA ALA A 57 15.32 -1.02 2.09
C ALA A 57 15.17 -1.08 0.56
N PHE A 58 16.22 -1.45 -0.16
CA PHE A 58 16.22 -1.35 -1.63
C PHE A 58 15.30 -2.39 -2.29
N PRO A 59 15.36 -3.70 -1.94
CA PRO A 59 14.46 -4.67 -2.54
C PRO A 59 13.00 -4.44 -2.16
N THR A 60 12.71 -4.03 -0.91
CA THR A 60 11.33 -3.78 -0.49
C THR A 60 10.74 -2.49 -1.06
N SER A 61 11.54 -1.44 -1.26
CA SER A 61 11.11 -0.27 -2.04
C SER A 61 10.84 -0.62 -3.49
N MET A 62 11.66 -1.48 -4.11
CA MET A 62 11.42 -1.99 -5.47
C MET A 62 10.11 -2.77 -5.56
N LEU A 63 9.88 -3.70 -4.62
CA LEU A 63 8.62 -4.43 -4.52
C LEU A 63 7.42 -3.48 -4.35
N PHE A 64 7.57 -2.47 -3.49
CA PHE A 64 6.54 -1.45 -3.27
C PHE A 64 6.16 -0.72 -4.56
N VAL A 65 7.12 -0.13 -5.27
CA VAL A 65 6.83 0.67 -6.47
C VAL A 65 6.28 -0.19 -7.62
N PHE A 66 6.72 -1.44 -7.74
CA PHE A 66 6.18 -2.39 -8.70
C PHE A 66 4.70 -2.71 -8.42
N LEU A 67 4.37 -3.08 -7.17
CA LEU A 67 3.00 -3.36 -6.76
C LEU A 67 2.11 -2.13 -6.90
N GLN A 68 2.61 -0.94 -6.54
CA GLN A 68 1.86 0.30 -6.67
C GLN A 68 1.60 0.65 -8.14
N SER A 69 2.55 0.45 -9.05
CA SER A 69 2.33 0.66 -10.49
C SER A 69 1.23 -0.25 -11.04
N LEU A 70 1.22 -1.53 -10.65
CA LEU A 70 0.18 -2.47 -11.04
C LEU A 70 -1.20 -2.06 -10.48
N LEU A 71 -1.25 -1.68 -9.21
CA LEU A 71 -2.49 -1.20 -8.58
C LEU A 71 -3.00 0.08 -9.25
N THR A 72 -2.11 1.00 -9.63
CA THR A 72 -2.50 2.23 -10.33
C THR A 72 -3.13 1.95 -11.68
N TYR A 73 -2.61 0.99 -12.46
CA TYR A 73 -3.30 0.55 -13.68
C TYR A 73 -4.66 -0.08 -13.41
N ARG A 74 -4.76 -0.95 -12.39
CA ARG A 74 -6.04 -1.59 -12.04
C ARG A 74 -7.11 -0.56 -11.64
N MET A 75 -6.69 0.56 -11.04
CA MET A 75 -7.57 1.66 -10.64
C MET A 75 -7.84 2.68 -11.76
N ALA A 76 -7.14 2.60 -12.89
CA ALA A 76 -7.22 3.61 -13.94
C ALA A 76 -8.54 3.50 -14.71
N LYS A 77 -9.34 4.57 -14.65
CA LYS A 77 -10.62 4.71 -15.36
C LYS A 77 -10.66 5.89 -16.33
N THR A 78 -9.78 6.88 -16.12
CA THR A 78 -9.71 8.11 -16.93
C THR A 78 -8.36 8.21 -17.62
N ARG A 79 -8.28 9.02 -18.68
CA ARG A 79 -7.02 9.28 -19.41
C ARG A 79 -5.91 9.79 -18.47
N GLY A 80 -6.25 10.64 -17.50
CA GLY A 80 -5.29 11.14 -16.50
C GLY A 80 -4.76 10.04 -15.57
N HIS A 81 -5.61 9.09 -15.18
CA HIS A 81 -5.18 7.95 -14.37
C HIS A 81 -4.24 7.03 -15.15
N TYR A 82 -4.53 6.79 -16.45
CA TYR A 82 -3.63 6.03 -17.32
C TYR A 82 -2.27 6.71 -17.51
N TRP A 83 -2.23 8.04 -17.69
CA TRP A 83 -0.96 8.79 -17.72
C TRP A 83 -0.14 8.60 -16.44
N THR A 84 -0.79 8.67 -15.28
CA THR A 84 -0.15 8.42 -13.98
C THR A 84 0.36 6.99 -13.88
N ALA A 85 -0.41 6.00 -14.36
CA ALA A 85 -0.01 4.60 -14.38
C ALA A 85 1.21 4.35 -15.30
N HIS A 86 1.24 4.96 -16.48
CA HIS A 86 2.39 4.93 -17.39
C HIS A 86 3.62 5.55 -16.73
N LEU A 87 3.49 6.75 -16.14
CA LEU A 87 4.56 7.42 -15.42
C LEU A 87 5.15 6.53 -14.31
N ARG A 88 4.30 5.98 -13.44
CA ARG A 88 4.72 5.10 -12.34
C ARG A 88 5.42 3.83 -12.84
N SER A 89 4.96 3.29 -13.96
CA SER A 89 5.58 2.11 -14.57
C SER A 89 6.95 2.40 -15.16
N ILE A 90 7.11 3.55 -15.81
CA ILE A 90 8.42 4.02 -16.32
C ILE A 90 9.38 4.25 -15.15
N LEU A 91 8.94 4.94 -14.09
CA LEU A 91 9.74 5.16 -12.89
C LEU A 91 10.14 3.83 -12.23
N SER A 92 9.23 2.85 -12.15
CA SER A 92 9.51 1.52 -11.61
C SER A 92 10.51 0.73 -12.48
N ALA A 93 10.38 0.80 -13.81
CA ALA A 93 11.32 0.16 -14.72
C ALA A 93 12.72 0.79 -14.59
N LEU A 94 12.79 2.13 -14.54
CA LEU A 94 14.04 2.85 -14.32
C LEU A 94 14.66 2.48 -12.96
N ALA A 95 13.85 2.38 -11.91
CA ALA A 95 14.31 2.01 -10.57
C ALA A 95 14.91 0.59 -10.56
N PHE A 96 14.24 -0.35 -11.21
CA PHE A 96 14.76 -1.72 -11.37
C PHE A 96 16.10 -1.75 -12.08
N ILE A 97 16.21 -1.05 -13.23
CA ILE A 97 17.45 -0.98 -14.02
C ILE A 97 18.59 -0.38 -13.18
N THR A 98 18.34 0.74 -12.50
CA THR A 98 19.36 1.41 -11.68
C THR A 98 19.78 0.58 -10.46
N LEU A 99 18.84 -0.14 -9.83
CA LEU A 99 19.14 -1.02 -8.70
C LEU A 99 19.99 -2.22 -9.14
N VAL A 100 19.66 -2.83 -10.29
CA VAL A 100 20.45 -3.93 -10.86
C VAL A 100 21.87 -3.46 -11.19
N PHE A 101 22.03 -2.32 -11.87
CA PHE A 101 23.36 -1.80 -12.17
C PHE A 101 24.15 -1.43 -10.92
N SER A 102 23.50 -0.82 -9.92
CA SER A 102 24.14 -0.55 -8.63
C SER A 102 24.69 -1.85 -8.01
N GLY A 103 23.88 -2.90 -7.92
CA GLY A 103 24.32 -4.20 -7.39
C GLY A 103 25.44 -4.86 -8.20
N VAL A 104 25.31 -4.89 -9.54
CA VAL A 104 26.30 -5.50 -10.44
C VAL A 104 27.66 -4.81 -10.36
N PHE A 105 27.67 -3.47 -10.32
CA PHE A 105 28.91 -2.70 -10.25
C PHE A 105 29.49 -2.64 -8.85
N PHE A 106 28.66 -2.73 -7.80
CA PHE A 106 29.10 -2.70 -6.41
C PHE A 106 29.99 -3.91 -6.04
N VAL A 107 29.70 -5.09 -6.60
CA VAL A 107 30.47 -6.33 -6.33
C VAL A 107 31.86 -6.31 -6.98
N GLN A 108 32.13 -5.37 -7.89
CA GLN A 108 33.41 -5.26 -8.58
C GLN A 108 34.47 -4.61 -7.68
N GLU A 109 35.74 -5.03 -7.82
CA GLU A 109 36.86 -4.42 -7.08
C GLU A 109 37.35 -3.10 -7.69
N SER A 110 36.92 -2.77 -8.90
CA SER A 110 37.32 -1.53 -9.58
C SER A 110 36.71 -0.31 -8.91
N PHE A 111 37.57 0.62 -8.48
CA PHE A 111 37.16 1.92 -7.94
C PHE A 111 36.20 2.66 -8.87
N VAL A 112 36.46 2.63 -10.19
CA VAL A 112 35.60 3.28 -11.19
C VAL A 112 34.22 2.64 -11.21
N LEU A 113 34.13 1.31 -11.18
CA LEU A 113 32.84 0.61 -11.17
C LEU A 113 32.09 0.85 -9.86
N GLN A 114 32.78 0.90 -8.72
CA GLN A 114 32.17 1.26 -7.44
C GLN A 114 31.63 2.70 -7.43
N HIS A 115 32.33 3.65 -8.09
CA HIS A 115 31.82 5.01 -8.27
C HIS A 115 30.54 5.02 -9.11
N VAL A 116 30.52 4.25 -10.21
CA VAL A 116 29.31 4.10 -11.04
C VAL A 116 28.19 3.43 -10.26
N ALA A 117 28.49 2.44 -9.41
CA ALA A 117 27.52 1.78 -8.54
C ALA A 117 26.85 2.77 -7.59
N ALA A 118 27.63 3.66 -6.98
CA ALA A 118 27.13 4.72 -6.12
C ALA A 118 26.26 5.71 -6.90
N LEU A 119 26.65 6.11 -8.11
CA LEU A 119 25.81 6.95 -8.98
C LEU A 119 24.47 6.28 -9.30
N CYS A 120 24.49 4.99 -9.66
CA CYS A 120 23.27 4.22 -9.91
C CYS A 120 22.38 4.14 -8.66
N GLU A 121 22.97 3.97 -7.48
CA GLU A 121 22.25 3.97 -6.20
C GLU A 121 21.56 5.32 -5.95
N TRP A 122 22.27 6.43 -6.11
CA TRP A 122 21.68 7.76 -5.93
C TRP A 122 20.55 8.04 -6.93
N ILE A 123 20.72 7.64 -8.19
CA ILE A 123 19.65 7.74 -9.19
C ILE A 123 18.43 6.90 -8.76
N PHE A 124 18.66 5.67 -8.28
CA PHE A 124 17.60 4.82 -7.74
C PHE A 124 16.85 5.53 -6.60
N ILE A 125 17.56 6.07 -5.60
CA ILE A 125 16.96 6.75 -4.45
C ILE A 125 16.13 7.95 -4.90
N ILE A 126 16.68 8.83 -5.75
CA ILE A 126 15.95 10.00 -6.26
C ILE A 126 14.71 9.57 -7.05
N ASN A 127 14.82 8.53 -7.87
CA ASN A 127 13.68 8.00 -8.61
C ASN A 127 12.59 7.45 -7.67
N ILE A 128 12.95 6.73 -6.62
CA ILE A 128 12.00 6.29 -5.58
C ILE A 128 11.32 7.50 -4.92
N LEU A 129 12.06 8.56 -4.59
CA LEU A 129 11.47 9.79 -4.03
C LEU A 129 10.51 10.47 -4.99
N VAL A 130 10.86 10.57 -6.28
CA VAL A 130 9.97 11.09 -7.34
C VAL A 130 8.72 10.23 -7.46
N PHE A 131 8.85 8.90 -7.43
CA PHE A 131 7.71 7.98 -7.42
C PHE A 131 6.78 8.26 -6.24
N TYR A 132 7.32 8.41 -5.03
CA TYR A 132 6.52 8.80 -3.86
C TYR A 132 5.84 10.17 -4.04
N GLY A 133 6.54 11.11 -4.68
CA GLY A 133 6.01 12.42 -5.05
C GLY A 133 4.77 12.34 -5.94
N THR A 134 4.64 11.31 -6.79
CA THR A 134 3.44 11.13 -7.64
C THR A 134 2.16 10.89 -6.83
N PHE A 135 2.24 10.43 -5.57
CA PHE A 135 1.07 10.28 -4.72
C PHE A 135 0.51 11.62 -4.24
N THR A 136 1.32 12.69 -4.23
CA THR A 136 0.85 14.01 -3.79
C THR A 136 -0.28 14.54 -4.67
N PHE A 137 -0.26 14.25 -5.98
CA PHE A 137 -1.35 14.60 -6.89
C PHE A 137 -2.63 13.82 -6.61
N GLU A 138 -2.53 12.57 -6.16
CA GLU A 138 -3.70 11.76 -5.78
C GLU A 138 -4.28 12.19 -4.43
N PHE A 139 -3.42 12.60 -3.49
CA PHE A 139 -3.85 13.06 -2.17
C PHE A 139 -4.24 14.53 -2.13
N GLY A 140 -3.73 15.37 -3.02
CA GLY A 140 -4.15 16.77 -3.16
C GLY A 140 -5.60 16.91 -3.64
N ALA A 141 -6.14 15.87 -4.29
CA ALA A 141 -7.55 15.77 -4.66
C ALA A 141 -8.45 15.21 -3.54
N ILE A 142 -7.87 14.75 -2.43
CA ILE A 142 -8.62 14.28 -1.26
C ILE A 142 -9.13 15.51 -0.50
N SER A 143 -10.40 15.85 -0.75
CA SER A 143 -11.15 16.87 0.02
C SER A 143 -11.16 16.52 1.52
N THR A 144 -11.33 17.55 2.36
CA THR A 144 -11.53 17.46 3.82
C THR A 144 -12.57 16.40 4.23
N ASP A 145 -13.50 16.06 3.35
CA ASP A 145 -14.53 15.03 3.52
C ASP A 145 -13.98 13.62 3.77
N THR A 146 -12.91 13.20 3.07
CA THR A 146 -12.32 11.87 3.26
C THR A 146 -11.59 11.77 4.60
N PHE A 147 -10.97 12.86 5.06
CA PHE A 147 -10.36 12.93 6.39
C PHE A 147 -11.42 12.84 7.50
N LEU A 148 -12.59 13.46 7.29
CA LEU A 148 -13.75 13.34 8.19
C LEU A 148 -14.34 11.93 8.22
N VAL A 149 -14.31 11.20 7.10
CA VAL A 149 -14.73 9.78 7.05
C VAL A 149 -13.77 8.89 7.84
N LEU A 150 -12.46 9.08 7.72
CA LEU A 150 -11.47 8.36 8.56
C LEU A 150 -11.61 8.68 10.05
N LEU A 151 -11.90 9.94 10.40
CA LEU A 151 -12.20 10.36 11.77
C LEU A 151 -13.54 9.82 12.30
N LYS A 152 -14.55 9.64 11.45
CA LYS A 152 -15.83 9.03 11.83
C LYS A 152 -15.74 7.50 11.92
N ALA A 153 -15.02 6.85 11.02
CA ALA A 153 -14.80 5.41 11.04
C ALA A 153 -13.99 4.96 12.26
N SER A 154 -13.05 5.79 12.74
CA SER A 154 -12.35 5.55 14.02
C SER A 154 -13.22 5.82 15.26
N ARG A 155 -14.34 6.55 15.11
CA ARG A 155 -15.30 6.86 16.18
C ARG A 155 -16.56 6.00 16.18
N ALA A 156 -16.77 5.13 15.19
CA ALA A 156 -17.92 4.24 15.16
C ALA A 156 -17.77 3.14 16.23
N PRO A 157 -18.69 3.03 17.21
CA PRO A 157 -18.65 1.93 18.17
C PRO A 157 -18.98 0.62 17.44
N LYS A 158 -18.27 -0.47 17.76
CA LYS A 158 -18.68 -1.83 17.41
C LYS A 158 -19.99 -2.16 18.13
N SER A 159 -21.13 -1.81 17.53
CA SER A 159 -22.43 -2.29 18.01
C SER A 159 -22.65 -3.70 17.49
N TYR A 160 -22.26 -4.68 18.29
CA TYR A 160 -22.59 -6.09 18.10
C TYR A 160 -24.10 -6.24 18.34
N LYS A 161 -24.91 -6.42 17.29
CA LYS A 161 -26.30 -6.84 17.44
C LYS A 161 -26.34 -8.36 17.60
N SER A 162 -26.45 -8.79 18.85
CA SER A 162 -26.94 -10.11 19.24
C SER A 162 -28.46 -10.09 19.11
N ASP A 163 -29.00 -10.53 17.98
CA ASP A 163 -30.42 -10.86 17.87
C ASP A 163 -30.55 -12.39 17.92
N SER A 164 -30.82 -12.92 19.12
CA SER A 164 -31.35 -14.27 19.28
C SER A 164 -32.33 -14.31 20.45
N SER A 165 -33.61 -14.49 20.11
CA SER A 165 -34.58 -15.38 20.77
C SER A 165 -35.95 -14.73 20.98
N THR A 166 -36.85 -14.93 20.01
CA THR A 166 -38.27 -15.13 20.32
C THR A 166 -38.87 -16.07 19.29
N ALA A 167 -38.90 -17.35 19.64
CA ALA A 167 -39.75 -18.34 19.00
C ALA A 167 -41.00 -18.49 19.89
N SER A 168 -42.18 -18.15 19.37
CA SER A 168 -43.45 -18.62 19.91
C SER A 168 -44.44 -18.82 18.76
N MET A 169 -44.71 -20.09 18.48
CA MET A 169 -45.63 -20.65 17.48
C MET A 169 -47.08 -20.18 17.64
N PRO A 170 -47.92 -20.25 16.58
CA PRO A 170 -49.34 -19.95 16.65
C PRO A 170 -50.15 -21.18 17.10
N HIS A 171 -50.93 -21.04 18.17
CA HIS A 171 -51.97 -22.00 18.54
C HIS A 171 -53.31 -21.50 17.98
N GLY A 172 -53.77 -22.12 16.90
CA GLY A 172 -55.14 -21.96 16.42
C GLY A 172 -56.10 -22.82 17.23
N HIS A 173 -57.16 -22.22 17.78
CA HIS A 173 -58.37 -22.95 18.14
C HIS A 173 -59.61 -22.04 18.28
N ARG A 174 -60.73 -22.56 17.74
CA ARG A 174 -62.16 -22.22 17.94
C ARG A 174 -62.80 -21.13 17.06
N HIS A 175 -63.62 -21.57 16.12
CA HIS A 175 -65.09 -21.51 16.28
C HIS A 175 -65.75 -22.61 15.45
N SER A 176 -66.57 -23.44 16.08
CA SER A 176 -67.44 -24.44 15.44
C SER A 176 -68.86 -24.09 15.88
N GLU A 177 -69.67 -23.61 14.95
CA GLU A 177 -71.12 -23.45 15.12
C GLU A 177 -71.79 -24.69 14.53
N GLY A 178 -72.47 -25.47 15.37
CA GLY A 178 -73.67 -26.23 14.96
C GLY A 178 -74.88 -25.32 15.20
N LEU A 179 -76.08 -25.53 14.64
CA LEU A 179 -76.73 -26.68 14.02
C LEU A 179 -78.11 -26.16 13.54
N ALA A 180 -78.66 -26.67 12.43
CA ALA A 180 -80.11 -26.87 12.28
C ALA A 180 -80.44 -27.66 10.99
N MET A 181 -80.92 -28.89 11.16
CA MET A 181 -81.90 -29.52 10.28
C MET A 181 -83.01 -30.02 11.19
N VAL A 182 -84.19 -29.40 11.03
CA VAL A 182 -85.50 -29.68 11.67
C VAL A 182 -85.63 -29.32 13.14
#